data_AF-W1YEE6-F1
#
_entry.id   AF-W1YEE6-F1
#
_cell.length_a   1.000
_cell.length_b   1.000
_cell.length_c   1.000
_cell.angle_alpha   90.00
_cell.angle_beta   90.00
_cell.angle_gamma   90.00
#
_symmetry.space_group_name_H-M   'P 1'
#
loop_
_entity.id
_entity.type
_entity.pdbx_description
1 polymer ?
#
loop_
_entity_poly.entity_id
_entity_poly.type
_entity_poly.pdbx_seq_one_letter_code
_entity_poly.pdbx_strand_id
1 'polypeptide(L)'
;IERVHVGAPNLEYWVTEAHRVSAGGAIAAADAVMRGEVDRAFALVRPPGHHAMAMVHGIRGFCTINIEAVMIQHIRQTYGIKRVAVVDTDVHHGDGSQDVF
;
A
#
# COMPACT_ATOMS: atom_id res chain seq x y z
N ILE A 1 -9.12 16.08 6.05
CA ILE A 1 -7.68 16.22 5.77
C ILE A 1 -7.42 15.38 4.53
N GLU A 2 -7.36 16.01 3.36
CA GLU A 2 -7.00 15.30 2.13
C GLU A 2 -5.50 14.97 2.20
N ARG A 3 -5.18 13.68 2.33
CA ARG A 3 -3.80 13.16 2.33
C ARG A 3 -3.33 13.04 0.89
N VAL A 4 -3.04 14.17 0.26
CA VAL A 4 -2.64 14.20 -1.15
C VAL A 4 -1.12 14.04 -1.25
N HIS A 5 -0.68 12.96 -1.90
CA HIS A 5 0.69 12.81 -2.36
C HIS A 5 0.99 13.94 -3.36
N VAL A 6 1.89 14.87 -3.02
CA VAL A 6 2.34 15.91 -3.96
C VAL A 6 3.58 15.41 -4.69
N GLY A 7 3.39 14.87 -5.89
CA GLY A 7 4.48 14.53 -6.81
C GLY A 7 4.63 15.63 -7.86
N ALA A 8 5.72 16.40 -7.84
CA ALA A 8 6.07 17.31 -8.93
C ALA A 8 6.78 16.52 -10.07
N PRO A 9 6.45 16.72 -11.36
CA PRO A 9 5.53 17.73 -11.90
C PRO A 9 4.04 17.32 -11.83
N ASN A 10 3.72 16.03 -11.76
CA ASN A 10 2.37 15.52 -11.46
C ASN A 10 2.43 14.06 -11.00
N LEU A 11 1.32 13.54 -10.46
CA LEU A 11 1.23 12.16 -9.98
C LEU A 11 1.34 11.12 -11.10
N GLU A 12 0.81 11.40 -12.29
CA GLU A 12 0.85 10.46 -13.43
C GLU A 12 2.27 10.17 -13.90
N TYR A 13 3.16 11.15 -13.78
CA TYR A 13 4.58 10.99 -14.08
C TYR A 13 5.26 9.94 -13.17
N TRP A 14 4.86 9.88 -11.90
CA TRP A 14 5.46 8.96 -10.91
C TRP A 14 4.70 7.63 -10.79
N VAL A 15 3.38 7.65 -11.00
CA VAL A 15 2.50 6.49 -10.85
C VAL A 15 2.27 5.81 -12.20
N THR A 16 3.14 4.87 -12.51
CA THR A 16 3.02 4.02 -13.70
C THR A 16 1.97 2.91 -13.53
N GLU A 17 1.63 2.22 -14.61
CA GLU A 17 0.78 1.03 -14.58
C GLU A 17 1.30 -0.03 -13.59
N ALA A 18 2.62 -0.26 -13.52
CA ALA A 18 3.21 -1.21 -12.59
C ALA A 18 2.87 -0.90 -11.12
N HIS A 19 2.79 0.37 -10.74
CA HIS A 19 2.36 0.77 -9.39
C HIS A 19 0.89 0.41 -9.14
N ARG A 20 0.03 0.61 -10.14
CA ARG A 20 -1.40 0.25 -10.07
C ARG A 20 -1.60 -1.25 -9.97
N VAL A 21 -0.86 -2.03 -10.77
CA VAL A 21 -0.85 -3.50 -10.70
C VAL A 21 -0.33 -3.99 -9.36
N SER A 22 0.72 -3.37 -8.81
CA SER A 22 1.27 -3.72 -7.49
C SER A 22 0.24 -3.52 -6.37
N ALA A 23 -0.39 -2.35 -6.31
CA ALA A 23 -1.45 -2.06 -5.34
C ALA A 23 -2.68 -2.96 -5.54
N GLY A 24 -3.09 -3.17 -6.79
CA GLY A 24 -4.20 -4.05 -7.16
C GLY A 24 -3.94 -5.52 -6.79
N GLY A 25 -2.69 -5.99 -6.92
CA GLY A 25 -2.29 -7.32 -6.50
C GLY A 25 -2.42 -7.53 -4.99
N ALA A 26 -2.01 -6.54 -4.19
CA ALA A 26 -2.19 -6.58 -2.74
C ALA A 26 -3.68 -6.58 -2.35
N ILE A 27 -4.50 -5.77 -3.03
CA ILE A 27 -5.96 -5.75 -2.84
C ILE A 27 -6.56 -7.11 -3.19
N ALA A 28 -6.25 -7.66 -4.37
CA ALA A 28 -6.80 -8.94 -4.83
C ALA A 28 -6.46 -10.10 -3.89
N ALA A 29 -5.23 -10.13 -3.36
CA ALA A 29 -4.81 -11.10 -2.36
C ALA A 29 -5.61 -10.98 -1.05
N ALA A 30 -5.81 -9.76 -0.56
CA ALA A 30 -6.59 -9.52 0.65
C ALA A 30 -8.07 -9.87 0.45
N ASP A 31 -8.63 -9.51 -0.70
CA ASP A 31 -10.00 -9.83 -1.11
C ASP A 31 -10.27 -11.34 -1.12
N ALA A 32 -9.36 -12.13 -1.68
CA ALA A 32 -9.50 -13.59 -1.71
C ALA A 32 -9.58 -14.19 -0.29
N VAL A 33 -8.80 -13.66 0.65
CA VAL A 33 -8.86 -14.05 2.07
C VAL A 33 -10.18 -13.57 2.71
N MET A 34 -10.56 -12.31 2.49
CA MET A 34 -11.77 -11.73 3.09
C MET A 34 -13.06 -12.38 2.58
N ARG A 35 -13.08 -12.86 1.33
CA ARG A 35 -14.20 -13.64 0.76
C ARG A 35 -14.21 -15.11 1.17
N GLY A 36 -13.18 -15.58 1.89
CA GLY A 36 -13.05 -16.98 2.30
C GLY A 36 -12.73 -17.94 1.14
N GLU A 37 -12.18 -17.43 0.03
CA GLU A 37 -11.76 -18.25 -1.11
C GLU A 37 -10.47 -19.02 -0.80
N VAL A 38 -9.62 -18.43 0.06
CA VAL A 38 -8.37 -19.00 0.57
C VAL A 38 -8.16 -18.63 2.03
N ASP A 39 -7.49 -19.49 2.80
CA ASP A 39 -7.15 -19.17 4.21
C ASP A 39 -6.04 -18.10 4.34
N ARG A 40 -5.13 -18.06 3.35
CA ARG A 40 -3.91 -17.24 3.35
C ARG A 40 -3.54 -16.87 1.92
N ALA A 41 -2.94 -15.70 1.73
CA ALA A 41 -2.47 -15.22 0.43
C ALA A 41 -1.06 -14.62 0.51
N PHE A 42 -0.33 -14.65 -0.61
CA PHE A 42 0.96 -14.02 -0.78
C PHE A 42 0.96 -13.24 -2.09
N ALA A 43 1.20 -11.92 -2.03
CA ALA A 43 1.25 -11.06 -3.20
C ALA A 43 2.71 -10.78 -3.58
N LEU A 44 3.18 -11.37 -4.69
CA LEU A 44 4.51 -11.07 -5.24
C LEU A 44 4.40 -9.86 -6.17
N VAL A 45 4.67 -8.68 -5.64
CA VAL A 45 4.39 -7.41 -6.33
C VAL A 45 5.61 -6.51 -6.39
N ARG A 46 5.65 -5.65 -7.41
CA ARG A 46 6.69 -4.63 -7.62
C ARG A 46 6.08 -3.49 -8.42
N PRO A 47 6.32 -2.22 -8.06
CA PRO A 47 7.21 -1.70 -7.00
C PRO A 47 6.67 -1.87 -5.55
N PRO A 48 7.54 -1.82 -4.53
CA PRO A 48 7.17 -1.96 -3.11
C PRO A 48 6.46 -0.70 -2.56
N GLY A 49 6.01 -0.75 -1.29
CA GLY A 49 5.24 0.35 -0.70
C GLY A 49 5.62 0.86 0.70
N HIS A 50 6.27 0.07 1.56
CA HIS A 50 6.40 0.40 2.99
C HIS A 50 7.11 1.73 3.36
N HIS A 51 7.86 2.35 2.43
CA HIS A 51 8.49 3.66 2.61
C HIS A 51 7.65 4.86 2.10
N ALA A 52 6.54 4.60 1.40
CA ALA A 52 5.70 5.65 0.87
C ALA A 52 4.87 6.27 2.02
N MET A 53 5.14 7.54 2.28
CA MET A 53 4.46 8.36 3.30
C MET A 53 3.08 8.80 2.85
N ALA A 54 2.24 9.27 3.77
CA ALA A 54 1.00 9.97 3.42
C ALA A 54 1.28 11.28 2.67
N MET A 55 2.39 11.96 3.00
CA MET A 55 2.88 13.14 2.31
C MET A 55 4.40 13.23 2.42
N VAL A 56 5.09 13.40 1.30
CA VAL A 56 6.55 13.61 1.24
C VAL A 56 6.92 14.32 -0.06
N HIS A 57 8.02 15.05 -0.06
CA HIS A 57 8.58 15.61 -1.28
C HIS A 57 9.36 14.51 -2.05
N GLY A 58 8.81 14.07 -3.17
CA GLY A 58 9.42 13.04 -4.03
C GLY A 58 9.05 11.61 -3.63
N ILE A 59 9.95 10.66 -3.89
CA ILE A 59 9.80 9.22 -3.60
C ILE A 59 10.84 8.77 -2.57
N ARG A 60 10.55 7.72 -1.80
CA ARG A 60 11.50 7.14 -0.83
C ARG A 60 11.60 5.64 -1.01
N GLY A 61 12.81 5.09 -0.90
CA GLY A 61 13.03 3.64 -0.87
C GLY A 61 12.37 2.86 -2.00
N PHE A 62 12.35 3.43 -3.22
CA PHE A 62 11.66 2.87 -4.40
C PHE A 62 10.13 2.72 -4.26
N CYS A 63 9.54 3.26 -3.20
CA CYS A 63 8.12 3.24 -2.89
C CYS A 63 7.48 4.58 -3.28
N THR A 64 6.58 4.54 -4.27
CA THR A 64 5.76 5.70 -4.66
C THR A 64 4.36 5.62 -4.05
N ILE A 65 3.81 4.41 -3.92
CA ILE A 65 2.48 4.14 -3.33
C ILE A 65 2.67 3.19 -2.16
N ASN A 66 2.05 3.50 -1.02
CA ASN A 66 2.02 2.59 0.13
C ASN A 66 0.95 1.51 -0.11
N ILE A 67 1.35 0.41 -0.74
CA ILE A 67 0.44 -0.66 -1.17
C ILE A 67 -0.21 -1.37 0.02
N GLU A 68 0.51 -1.45 1.14
CA GLU A 68 0.04 -2.03 2.39
C GLU A 68 -1.08 -1.17 2.98
N ALA A 69 -0.87 0.14 3.07
CA ALA A 69 -1.89 1.06 3.55
C ALA A 69 -3.11 1.12 2.64
N VAL A 70 -2.93 1.11 1.31
CA VAL A 70 -4.02 1.07 0.33
C VAL A 70 -4.87 -0.20 0.52
N MET A 71 -4.24 -1.37 0.62
CA MET A 71 -4.92 -2.63 0.89
C MET A 71 -5.67 -2.60 2.22
N ILE A 72 -5.05 -2.08 3.29
CA ILE A 72 -5.67 -1.98 4.62
C ILE A 72 -6.90 -1.07 4.59
N GLN A 73 -6.83 0.07 3.90
CA GLN A 73 -7.97 0.97 3.77
C GLN A 73 -9.09 0.36 2.94
N HIS A 74 -8.75 -0.37 1.87
CA HIS A 74 -9.73 -1.12 1.08
C HIS A 74 -10.48 -2.14 1.94
N ILE A 75 -9.80 -2.99 2.70
CA ILE A 75 -10.48 -4.00 3.53
C ILE A 75 -11.29 -3.39 4.68
N ARG A 76 -10.86 -2.22 5.20
CA ARG A 76 -11.61 -1.44 6.18
C ARG A 76 -12.95 -0.95 5.62
N GLN A 77 -12.93 -0.38 4.42
CA GLN A 77 -14.12 0.18 3.78
C GLN A 77 -15.06 -0.90 3.25
N THR A 78 -14.51 -1.97 2.67
CA THR A 78 -15.29 -3.01 1.99
C THR A 78 -15.84 -4.05 2.96
N TYR A 79 -15.06 -4.45 3.97
CA TYR A 79 -15.40 -5.56 4.88
C TYR A 79 -15.58 -5.14 6.35
N GLY A 80 -15.40 -3.85 6.67
CA GLY A 80 -15.59 -3.33 8.03
C GLY A 80 -14.52 -3.77 9.03
N ILE A 81 -13.34 -4.21 8.56
CA ILE A 81 -12.24 -4.67 9.43
C ILE A 81 -11.71 -3.51 10.28
N LYS A 82 -11.86 -3.58 11.60
CA LYS A 82 -11.46 -2.48 12.51
C LYS A 82 -10.01 -2.54 12.97
N ARG A 83 -9.48 -3.75 13.15
CA ARG A 83 -8.16 -3.99 13.75
C ARG A 83 -7.30 -4.79 12.78
N VAL A 84 -6.12 -4.27 12.48
CA VAL A 84 -5.11 -4.89 11.62
C VAL A 84 -3.78 -4.77 12.34
N ALA A 85 -3.01 -5.85 12.36
CA ALA A 85 -1.61 -5.81 12.77
C ALA A 85 -0.73 -5.88 11.52
N VAL A 86 0.24 -4.97 11.41
CA VAL A 86 1.25 -5.00 10.36
C VAL A 86 2.55 -5.50 10.99
N VAL A 87 3.10 -6.58 10.46
CA VAL A 87 4.39 -7.12 10.86
C VAL A 87 5.32 -6.93 9.67
N ASP A 88 6.16 -5.91 9.74
CA ASP A 88 7.16 -5.61 8.72
C ASP A 88 8.48 -6.29 9.08
N THR A 89 8.89 -7.26 8.27
CA THR A 89 10.16 -7.99 8.42
C THR A 89 11.18 -7.59 7.36
N ASP A 90 10.91 -6.57 6.54
CA ASP A 90 11.95 -5.99 5.70
C ASP A 90 13.10 -5.47 6.58
N VAL A 91 14.31 -5.51 6.04
CA VAL A 91 15.51 -5.09 6.80
C VAL A 91 15.54 -3.57 7.01
N HIS A 92 14.83 -2.81 6.17
CA HIS A 92 14.66 -1.38 6.30
C HIS A 92 13.41 -1.06 7.11
N HIS A 93 13.45 0.07 7.81
CA HIS A 93 12.30 0.57 8.56
C HIS A 93 11.17 0.97 7.60
N GLY A 94 10.00 0.36 7.74
CA GLY A 94 8.75 0.76 7.07
C GLY A 94 8.19 2.09 7.58
N ASP A 95 8.97 3.16 7.43
CA ASP A 95 8.70 4.52 7.90
C ASP A 95 7.45 5.14 7.26
N GLY A 96 7.11 4.77 6.02
CA GLY A 96 5.87 5.15 5.35
C GLY A 96 4.64 4.55 6.02
N SER A 97 4.68 3.25 6.31
CA SER A 97 3.59 2.57 7.03
C SER A 97 3.42 3.12 8.45
N GLN A 98 4.51 3.48 9.13
CA GLN A 98 4.49 4.15 10.44
C GLN A 98 3.90 5.57 10.38
N ASP A 99 4.13 6.32 9.30
CA ASP A 99 3.56 7.66 9.14
C ASP A 99 2.05 7.61 8.88
N VAL A 100 1.58 6.60 8.15
CA VAL A 100 0.17 6.50 7.76
C VAL A 100 -0.76 6.09 8.92
N PHE A 101 -0.24 5.35 9.91
CA PHE A 101 -1.01 4.72 11.01
C PHE A 101 -0.43 5.02 12.39
#